data_AF-A0A954DYP5-F1
#
_entry.id   AF-A0A954DYP5-F1
#
_cell.length_a   1.000
_cell.length_b   1.000
_cell.length_c   1.000
_cell.angle_alpha   90.00
_cell.angle_beta   90.00
_cell.angle_gamma   90.00
#
_symmetry.space_group_name_H-M   'P 1'
#
loop_
_entity.id
_entity.type
_entity.pdbx_description
1 polymer ?
#
loop_
_entity_poly.entity_id
_entity_poly.type
_entity_poly.pdbx_seq_one_letter_code
_entity_poly.pdbx_strand_id
1 'polypeptide(L)'
;TEWPTPEFEAFRDLDPDACVARVRALGIAFREKSHEAVAAGMIVEEVGGVRWEFAGRLDVHRVMDCRLVLALHAWAPTLRAAGVRTVRHLSALRPSARVRSTGAPSGHSKGLAVDPRHFVMEDGSELDVLEDWVWRQRGAEPCSEAVDEPETSARLRATVCRAVAAGIFQVVVTPHHDDAHANHVHVEVVPEVGWSWAR
;
A
#
# COMPACT_ATOMS: atom_id res chain seq x y z
N THR A 1 5.75 -20.23 10.82
CA THR A 1 4.44 -20.36 10.18
C THR A 1 4.53 -19.74 8.80
N GLU A 2 4.20 -20.47 7.75
CA GLU A 2 4.22 -19.96 6.38
C GLU A 2 3.03 -18.99 6.19
N TRP A 3 3.28 -17.76 5.75
CA TRP A 3 2.21 -16.79 5.47
C TRP A 3 1.61 -17.07 4.09
N PRO A 4 0.29 -16.92 3.91
CA PRO A 4 -0.35 -17.16 2.62
C PRO A 4 0.22 -16.25 1.53
N THR A 5 0.42 -16.80 0.32
CA THR A 5 0.84 -16.05 -0.86
C THR A 5 -0.30 -15.16 -1.36
N PRO A 6 -0.10 -13.84 -1.47
CA PRO A 6 -1.09 -12.94 -2.07
C PRO A 6 -1.30 -13.19 -3.57
N GLU A 7 -2.52 -12.95 -4.07
CA GLU A 7 -2.84 -12.95 -5.50
C GLU A 7 -3.62 -11.67 -5.87
N PHE A 8 -3.18 -10.94 -6.90
CA PHE A 8 -3.83 -9.69 -7.34
C PHE A 8 -3.89 -9.49 -8.87
N GLU A 9 -3.04 -10.18 -9.65
CA GLU A 9 -2.86 -9.95 -11.10
C GLU A 9 -4.18 -9.89 -11.89
N ALA A 10 -5.15 -10.74 -11.56
CA ALA A 10 -6.45 -10.80 -12.25
C ALA A 10 -7.36 -9.56 -12.05
N PHE A 11 -7.05 -8.68 -11.09
CA PHE A 11 -7.95 -7.58 -10.69
C PHE A 11 -7.43 -6.18 -11.02
N ARG A 12 -6.17 -6.03 -11.44
CA ARG A 12 -5.56 -4.72 -11.69
C ARG A 12 -6.18 -3.99 -12.89
N ASP A 13 -6.69 -4.75 -13.85
CA ASP A 13 -7.19 -4.28 -15.15
C ASP A 13 -8.72 -4.21 -15.22
N LEU A 14 -9.41 -4.38 -14.09
CA LEU A 14 -10.86 -4.25 -14.05
C LEU A 14 -11.27 -2.82 -14.42
N ASP A 15 -12.28 -2.72 -15.28
CA ASP A 15 -13.00 -1.47 -15.49
C ASP A 15 -13.69 -1.02 -14.18
N PRO A 16 -14.07 0.27 -14.06
CA PRO A 16 -14.61 0.83 -12.82
C PRO A 16 -15.82 0.07 -12.27
N ASP A 17 -16.76 -0.34 -13.12
CA ASP A 17 -17.99 -1.00 -12.69
C ASP A 17 -17.72 -2.42 -12.21
N ALA A 18 -16.92 -3.18 -12.97
CA ALA A 18 -16.50 -4.53 -12.58
C ALA A 18 -15.68 -4.51 -11.29
N CYS A 19 -14.82 -3.51 -11.12
CA CYS A 19 -14.00 -3.33 -9.93
C CYS A 19 -14.85 -3.04 -8.69
N VAL A 20 -15.80 -2.10 -8.77
CA VAL A 20 -16.73 -1.82 -7.67
C VAL A 20 -17.59 -3.04 -7.35
N ALA A 21 -18.05 -3.78 -8.37
CA ALA A 21 -18.79 -5.03 -8.17
C ALA A 21 -17.95 -6.08 -7.43
N ARG A 22 -16.65 -6.18 -7.73
CA ARG A 22 -15.72 -7.08 -7.03
C ARG A 22 -15.52 -6.68 -5.57
N VAL A 23 -15.35 -5.38 -5.27
CA VAL A 23 -15.25 -4.87 -3.89
C VAL A 23 -16.49 -5.26 -3.09
N ARG A 24 -17.69 -5.09 -3.67
CA ARG A 24 -18.96 -5.50 -3.04
C ARG A 24 -19.03 -7.02 -2.82
N ALA A 25 -18.64 -7.81 -3.81
CA ALA A 25 -18.64 -9.27 -3.72
C ALA A 25 -17.69 -9.82 -2.65
N LEU A 26 -16.62 -9.08 -2.32
CA LEU A 26 -15.70 -9.39 -1.23
C LEU A 26 -16.22 -8.93 0.15
N GLY A 27 -17.39 -8.30 0.22
CA GLY A 27 -17.97 -7.82 1.47
C GLY A 27 -17.21 -6.63 2.08
N ILE A 28 -16.39 -5.93 1.29
CA ILE A 28 -15.64 -4.76 1.77
C ILE A 28 -16.62 -3.59 1.89
N ALA A 29 -16.78 -3.07 3.11
CA ALA A 29 -17.60 -1.89 3.36
C ALA A 29 -16.85 -0.62 2.89
N PHE A 30 -17.53 0.22 2.13
CA PHE A 30 -16.97 1.49 1.66
C PHE A 30 -18.03 2.57 1.57
N ARG A 31 -17.58 3.82 1.60
CA ARG A 31 -18.36 4.99 1.24
C ARG A 31 -17.89 5.50 -0.11
N GLU A 32 -18.80 5.60 -1.06
CA GLU A 32 -18.50 6.17 -2.37
C GLU A 32 -18.09 7.64 -2.22
N LYS A 33 -17.01 8.02 -2.90
CA LYS A 33 -16.49 9.39 -2.88
C LYS A 33 -15.88 9.70 -4.25
N SER A 34 -16.71 10.24 -5.13
CA SER A 34 -16.28 10.63 -6.47
C SER A 34 -15.23 11.75 -6.42
N HIS A 35 -14.32 11.70 -7.38
CA HIS A 35 -13.36 12.76 -7.67
C HIS A 35 -12.98 12.68 -9.15
N GLU A 36 -12.85 13.81 -9.84
CA GLU A 36 -12.59 13.85 -11.30
C GLU A 36 -11.34 13.07 -11.73
N ALA A 37 -10.36 12.97 -10.84
CA ALA A 37 -9.09 12.30 -11.08
C ALA A 37 -9.10 10.78 -10.80
N VAL A 38 -10.18 10.24 -10.22
CA VAL A 38 -10.27 8.84 -9.76
C VAL A 38 -11.41 8.14 -10.49
N ALA A 39 -11.13 6.98 -11.10
CA ALA A 39 -12.13 6.29 -11.92
C ALA A 39 -13.28 5.70 -11.08
N ALA A 40 -12.95 5.11 -9.93
CA ALA A 40 -13.92 4.60 -8.97
C ALA A 40 -13.49 4.94 -7.54
N GLY A 41 -13.75 6.19 -7.13
CA GLY A 41 -13.31 6.73 -5.85
C GLY A 41 -14.14 6.25 -4.65
N MET A 42 -13.46 5.80 -3.60
CA MET A 42 -14.07 5.33 -2.35
C MET A 42 -13.22 5.64 -1.13
N ILE A 43 -13.86 5.62 0.03
CA ILE A 43 -13.22 5.65 1.35
C ILE A 43 -13.58 4.36 2.07
N VAL A 44 -12.56 3.66 2.57
CA VAL A 44 -12.66 2.41 3.34
C VAL A 44 -12.14 2.62 4.75
N GLU A 45 -12.69 1.89 5.72
CA GLU A 45 -12.21 1.87 7.11
C GLU A 45 -11.59 0.50 7.46
N GLU A 46 -11.98 -0.56 6.74
CA GLU A 46 -11.46 -1.91 6.92
C GLU A 46 -11.46 -2.66 5.58
N VAL A 47 -10.38 -3.39 5.31
CA VAL A 47 -10.20 -4.20 4.10
C VAL A 47 -9.59 -5.54 4.49
N GLY A 48 -10.30 -6.64 4.22
CA GLY A 48 -9.79 -8.00 4.47
C GLY A 48 -9.46 -8.28 5.95
N GLY A 49 -10.17 -7.63 6.88
CA GLY A 49 -9.93 -7.74 8.32
C GLY A 49 -8.78 -6.88 8.87
N VAL A 50 -8.23 -5.97 8.06
CA VAL A 50 -7.24 -4.97 8.49
C VAL A 50 -7.88 -3.59 8.45
N ARG A 51 -7.81 -2.85 9.56
CA ARG A 51 -8.32 -1.47 9.61
C ARG A 51 -7.37 -0.51 8.90
N TRP A 52 -7.91 0.44 8.16
CA TRP A 52 -7.16 1.46 7.44
C TRP A 52 -7.51 2.84 8.00
N GLU A 53 -6.62 3.35 8.86
CA GLU A 53 -6.80 4.63 9.54
C GLU A 53 -6.06 5.74 8.80
N PHE A 54 -6.74 6.86 8.54
CA PHE A 54 -6.10 8.02 7.95
C PHE A 54 -5.39 8.86 9.00
N ALA A 55 -4.09 9.08 8.83
CA ALA A 55 -3.25 9.90 9.70
C ALA A 55 -2.70 11.16 9.00
N GLY A 56 -3.24 11.49 7.83
CA GLY A 56 -2.86 12.67 7.06
C GLY A 56 -3.65 13.93 7.45
N ARG A 57 -3.53 14.96 6.60
CA ARG A 57 -4.09 16.30 6.87
C ARG A 57 -5.39 16.62 6.16
N LEU A 58 -5.52 16.26 4.88
CA LEU A 58 -6.64 16.65 4.02
C LEU A 58 -7.55 15.45 3.75
N ASP A 59 -8.86 15.60 3.92
CA ASP A 59 -9.84 14.51 3.75
C ASP A 59 -9.78 13.88 2.34
N VAL A 60 -9.46 14.67 1.31
CA VAL A 60 -9.28 14.15 -0.06
C VAL A 60 -8.18 13.09 -0.14
N HIS A 61 -7.17 13.13 0.73
CA HIS A 61 -6.10 12.13 0.79
C HIS A 61 -6.57 10.76 1.30
N ARG A 62 -7.83 10.61 1.71
CA ARG A 62 -8.43 9.32 2.08
C ARG A 62 -8.99 8.56 0.88
N VAL A 63 -9.24 9.27 -0.23
CA VAL A 63 -9.89 8.68 -1.39
C VAL A 63 -8.93 7.73 -2.09
N MET A 64 -9.39 6.51 -2.30
CA MET A 64 -8.71 5.44 -3.02
C MET A 64 -9.54 5.05 -4.23
N ASP A 65 -8.86 4.68 -5.32
CA ASP A 65 -9.49 3.97 -6.42
C ASP A 65 -9.82 2.53 -5.98
N CYS A 66 -10.92 1.98 -6.47
CA CYS A 66 -11.35 0.61 -6.16
C CYS A 66 -10.25 -0.44 -6.39
N ARG A 67 -9.39 -0.25 -7.40
CA ARG A 67 -8.31 -1.20 -7.72
C ARG A 67 -7.25 -1.21 -6.63
N LEU A 68 -6.94 -0.05 -6.06
CA LEU A 68 -6.08 0.03 -4.89
C LEU A 68 -6.71 -0.71 -3.72
N VAL A 69 -8.02 -0.54 -3.46
CA VAL A 69 -8.71 -1.27 -2.39
C VAL A 69 -8.64 -2.79 -2.59
N LEU A 70 -8.77 -3.28 -3.82
CA LEU A 70 -8.59 -4.71 -4.12
C LEU A 70 -7.15 -5.18 -3.89
N ALA A 71 -6.14 -4.34 -4.17
CA ALA A 71 -4.75 -4.65 -3.86
C ALA A 71 -4.51 -4.71 -2.35
N LEU A 72 -5.10 -3.79 -1.58
CA LEU A 72 -5.08 -3.81 -0.12
C LEU A 72 -5.75 -5.08 0.44
N HIS A 73 -6.84 -5.54 -0.18
CA HIS A 73 -7.47 -6.80 0.16
C HIS A 73 -6.56 -8.00 -0.10
N ALA A 74 -5.85 -8.02 -1.23
CA ALA A 74 -4.87 -9.07 -1.54
C ALA A 74 -3.69 -9.06 -0.54
N TRP A 75 -3.30 -7.89 -0.04
CA TRP A 75 -2.22 -7.76 0.95
C TRP A 75 -2.67 -8.11 2.39
N ALA A 76 -3.95 -7.93 2.72
CA ALA A 76 -4.50 -8.11 4.07
C ALA A 76 -4.17 -9.47 4.73
N PRO A 77 -4.18 -10.64 4.05
CA PRO A 77 -3.75 -11.91 4.64
C PRO A 77 -2.30 -11.90 5.14
N THR A 78 -1.38 -11.26 4.41
CA THR A 78 0.02 -11.10 4.82
C THR A 78 0.12 -10.21 6.06
N LEU A 79 -0.60 -9.09 6.08
CA LEU A 79 -0.64 -8.18 7.22
C LEU A 79 -1.16 -8.88 8.48
N ARG A 80 -2.29 -9.57 8.39
CA ARG A 80 -2.87 -10.32 9.52
C ARG A 80 -1.95 -11.44 9.99
N ALA A 81 -1.32 -12.18 9.08
CA ALA A 81 -0.37 -13.24 9.44
C ALA A 81 0.89 -12.70 10.17
N ALA A 82 1.23 -11.44 9.94
CA ALA A 82 2.28 -10.73 10.68
C ALA A 82 1.79 -10.18 12.04
N GLY A 83 0.50 -10.31 12.36
CA GLY A 83 -0.14 -9.76 13.56
C GLY A 83 -0.56 -8.30 13.42
N VAL A 84 -0.58 -7.73 12.21
CA VAL A 84 -1.02 -6.35 11.96
C VAL A 84 -2.54 -6.30 11.99
N ARG A 85 -3.09 -5.48 12.89
CA ARG A 85 -4.52 -5.20 13.01
C ARG A 85 -4.93 -3.93 12.28
N THR A 86 -4.02 -2.95 12.18
CA THR A 86 -4.33 -1.64 11.62
C THR A 86 -3.14 -1.06 10.89
N VAL A 87 -3.40 -0.49 9.72
CA VAL A 87 -2.44 0.32 8.99
C VAL A 87 -2.89 1.77 9.06
N ARG A 88 -2.01 2.65 9.52
CA ARG A 88 -2.20 4.10 9.46
C ARG A 88 -1.46 4.65 8.26
N HIS A 89 -2.17 5.34 7.38
CA HIS A 89 -1.63 5.86 6.13
C HIS A 89 -1.65 7.39 6.07
N LEU A 90 -0.68 7.97 5.36
CA LEU A 90 -0.50 9.42 5.28
C LEU A 90 -1.31 10.05 4.14
N SER A 91 -1.37 9.39 2.99
CA SER A 91 -2.18 9.84 1.85
C SER A 91 -2.40 8.74 0.83
N ALA A 92 -3.51 8.86 0.09
CA ALA A 92 -3.84 8.08 -1.10
C ALA A 92 -4.05 9.01 -2.32
N LEU A 93 -5.18 9.70 -2.44
CA LEU A 93 -5.36 10.68 -3.52
C LEU A 93 -4.64 12.01 -3.20
N ARG A 94 -3.70 12.42 -4.05
CA ARG A 94 -3.11 13.77 -4.08
C ARG A 94 -3.34 14.38 -5.47
N PRO A 95 -4.37 15.21 -5.68
CA PRO A 95 -4.69 15.75 -6.99
C PRO A 95 -3.47 16.44 -7.62
N SER A 96 -3.26 16.21 -8.91
CA SER A 96 -2.13 16.76 -9.68
C SER A 96 -0.72 16.33 -9.20
N ALA A 97 -0.60 15.34 -8.32
CA ALA A 97 0.71 14.84 -7.90
C ALA A 97 1.52 14.30 -9.09
N ARG A 98 2.80 14.69 -9.14
CA ARG A 98 3.74 14.29 -10.18
C ARG A 98 4.97 13.66 -9.54
N VAL A 99 5.54 12.69 -10.25
CA VAL A 99 6.85 12.11 -9.92
C VAL A 99 7.91 13.19 -10.13
N ARG A 100 8.72 13.47 -9.11
CA ARG A 100 9.67 14.60 -9.12
C ARG A 100 10.70 14.52 -10.26
N SER A 101 11.19 13.32 -10.56
CA SER A 101 12.26 13.10 -11.55
C SER A 101 11.77 13.17 -13.01
N THR A 102 10.55 12.71 -13.28
CA THR A 102 10.02 12.58 -14.65
C THR A 102 8.91 13.58 -14.98
N GLY A 103 8.30 14.20 -13.97
CA GLY A 103 7.10 15.03 -14.14
C GLY A 103 5.85 14.24 -14.52
N ALA A 104 5.93 12.91 -14.66
CA ALA A 104 4.79 12.05 -14.98
C ALA A 104 3.74 12.08 -13.85
N PRO A 105 2.45 11.89 -14.16
CA PRO A 105 1.43 11.72 -13.12
C PRO A 105 1.80 10.56 -12.19
N SER A 106 1.76 10.79 -10.88
CA SER A 106 1.95 9.74 -9.86
C SER A 106 0.66 8.94 -9.68
N GLY A 107 0.72 7.68 -9.22
CA GLY A 107 -0.47 6.94 -8.81
C GLY A 107 -1.33 7.67 -7.78
N HIS A 108 -0.72 8.49 -6.93
CA HIS A 108 -1.45 9.37 -6.02
C HIS A 108 -2.38 10.33 -6.74
N SER A 109 -2.03 10.80 -7.94
CA SER A 109 -2.91 11.70 -8.72
C SER A 109 -4.21 11.03 -9.15
N LYS A 110 -4.27 9.69 -9.11
CA LYS A 110 -5.42 8.87 -9.51
C LYS A 110 -6.02 8.06 -8.36
N GLY A 111 -5.58 8.26 -7.12
CA GLY A 111 -5.98 7.44 -5.98
C GLY A 111 -5.53 5.98 -6.07
N LEU A 112 -4.53 5.69 -6.91
CA LEU A 112 -4.00 4.34 -7.14
C LEU A 112 -2.74 4.02 -6.30
N ALA A 113 -2.32 4.97 -5.46
CA ALA A 113 -1.22 4.80 -4.53
C ALA A 113 -1.68 5.10 -3.10
N VAL A 114 -0.98 4.55 -2.10
CA VAL A 114 -1.14 4.88 -0.68
C VAL A 114 0.19 4.81 0.05
N ASP A 115 0.33 5.65 1.09
CA ASP A 115 1.52 5.77 1.93
C ASP A 115 1.30 5.19 3.35
N PRO A 116 1.34 3.87 3.56
CA PRO A 116 1.44 3.27 4.90
C PRO A 116 2.64 3.77 5.68
N ARG A 117 2.42 4.18 6.93
CA ARG A 117 3.48 4.57 7.86
C ARG A 117 3.50 3.72 9.13
N HIS A 118 2.36 3.60 9.82
CA HIS A 118 2.32 2.84 11.07
C HIS A 118 1.55 1.54 10.89
N PHE A 119 2.10 0.46 11.42
CA PHE A 119 1.48 -0.87 11.45
C PHE A 119 1.23 -1.23 12.91
N VAL A 120 -0.03 -1.08 13.34
CA VAL A 120 -0.44 -1.37 14.71
C VAL A 120 -0.80 -2.84 14.82
N MET A 121 -0.18 -3.49 15.79
CA MET A 121 -0.28 -4.92 16.03
C MET A 121 -1.54 -5.27 16.84
N GLU A 122 -1.86 -6.56 16.92
CA GLU A 122 -2.97 -7.07 17.74
C GLU A 122 -2.83 -6.75 19.24
N ASP A 123 -1.60 -6.77 19.75
CA ASP A 123 -1.28 -6.44 21.16
C ASP A 123 -1.24 -4.92 21.43
N GLY A 124 -1.45 -4.09 20.41
CA GLY A 124 -1.44 -2.64 20.49
C GLY A 124 -0.05 -2.00 20.35
N SER A 125 1.02 -2.79 20.23
CA SER A 125 2.32 -2.27 19.80
C SER A 125 2.25 -1.72 18.37
N GLU A 126 3.19 -0.87 17.99
CA GLU A 126 3.22 -0.20 16.69
C GLU A 126 4.60 -0.36 16.07
N LEU A 127 4.63 -0.66 14.77
CA LEU A 127 5.82 -0.53 13.93
C LEU A 127 5.71 0.79 13.15
N ASP A 128 6.62 1.74 13.37
CA ASP A 128 6.71 2.99 12.60
C ASP A 128 7.79 2.84 11.53
N VAL A 129 7.45 3.04 10.24
CA VAL A 129 8.45 3.01 9.16
C VAL A 129 9.64 3.93 9.43
N LEU A 130 9.43 5.10 10.05
CA LEU A 130 10.52 6.05 10.35
C LEU A 130 11.47 5.56 11.45
N GLU A 131 11.02 4.73 12.37
CA GLU A 131 11.82 4.30 13.52
C GLU A 131 12.29 2.85 13.36
N ASP A 132 11.41 1.96 12.89
CA ASP A 132 11.63 0.52 12.85
C ASP A 132 12.19 0.03 11.52
N TRP A 133 12.17 0.78 10.42
CA TRP A 133 12.86 0.37 9.19
C TRP A 133 14.36 0.70 9.26
N VAL A 134 15.18 -0.11 9.94
CA VAL A 134 16.56 0.30 10.26
C VAL A 134 17.53 0.22 9.08
N TRP A 135 17.33 -0.77 8.20
CA TRP A 135 18.18 -0.92 7.02
C TRP A 135 17.67 -0.01 5.89
N ARG A 136 18.39 1.09 5.64
CA ARG A 136 18.00 2.15 4.68
C ARG A 136 19.09 2.47 3.67
N GLN A 137 19.90 1.48 3.30
CA GLN A 137 21.02 1.72 2.41
C GLN A 137 20.54 2.20 1.04
N ARG A 138 20.93 3.41 0.65
CA ARG A 138 20.46 3.99 -0.62
C ARG A 138 20.89 3.15 -1.82
N GLY A 139 19.92 2.88 -2.70
CA GLY A 139 20.14 2.13 -3.93
C GLY A 139 20.22 0.60 -3.75
N ALA A 140 20.19 0.10 -2.52
CA ALA A 140 19.99 -1.32 -2.28
C ALA A 140 18.56 -1.74 -2.63
N GLU A 141 18.38 -3.00 -3.00
CA GLU A 141 17.04 -3.55 -3.22
C GLU A 141 16.44 -3.96 -1.87
N PRO A 142 15.25 -3.44 -1.51
CA PRO A 142 14.73 -3.57 -0.14
C PRO A 142 14.46 -5.02 0.31
N CYS A 143 14.36 -5.96 -0.64
CA CYS A 143 13.84 -7.30 -0.42
C CYS A 143 14.78 -8.44 -0.85
N SER A 144 15.98 -8.15 -1.35
CA SER A 144 16.90 -9.18 -1.85
C SER A 144 18.01 -9.56 -0.86
N GLU A 145 18.22 -8.75 0.18
CA GLU A 145 19.29 -8.97 1.16
C GLU A 145 18.75 -9.46 2.51
N ALA A 146 19.38 -10.51 3.02
CA ALA A 146 19.27 -10.88 4.41
C ALA A 146 20.19 -9.95 5.21
N VAL A 147 19.60 -9.11 6.04
CA VAL A 147 20.34 -8.18 6.90
C VAL A 147 20.13 -8.57 8.35
N ASP A 148 21.17 -8.36 9.16
CA ASP A 148 21.06 -8.47 10.61
C ASP A 148 20.34 -7.22 11.12
N GLU A 149 19.07 -7.38 11.50
CA GLU A 149 18.19 -6.29 11.88
C GLU A 149 17.32 -6.68 13.09
N PRO A 150 16.87 -5.72 13.91
CA PRO A 150 15.94 -5.99 15.00
C PRO A 150 14.66 -6.66 14.51
N GLU A 151 14.01 -7.45 15.38
CA GLU A 151 12.79 -8.19 15.03
C GLU A 151 11.67 -7.27 14.48
N THR A 152 11.52 -6.06 15.03
CA THR A 152 10.53 -5.08 14.54
C THR A 152 10.80 -4.69 13.09
N SER A 153 12.06 -4.47 12.74
CA SER A 153 12.51 -4.16 11.38
C SER A 153 12.29 -5.33 10.43
N ALA A 154 12.75 -6.52 10.81
CA ALA A 154 12.58 -7.74 10.03
C ALA A 154 11.11 -8.02 9.74
N ARG A 155 10.25 -7.85 10.76
CA ARG A 155 8.81 -8.05 10.63
C ARG A 155 8.19 -7.03 9.69
N LEU A 156 8.46 -5.73 9.88
CA LEU A 156 7.95 -4.67 9.01
C LEU A 156 8.37 -4.89 7.55
N ARG A 157 9.66 -5.12 7.31
CA ARG A 157 10.21 -5.36 5.97
C ARG A 157 9.62 -6.61 5.33
N ALA A 158 9.42 -7.69 6.10
CA ALA A 158 8.79 -8.91 5.59
C ALA A 158 7.35 -8.70 5.11
N THR A 159 6.56 -7.84 5.77
CA THR A 159 5.18 -7.53 5.31
C THR A 159 5.15 -6.87 3.93
N VAL A 160 6.10 -5.97 3.67
CA VAL A 160 6.24 -5.26 2.39
C VAL A 160 6.84 -6.17 1.32
N CYS A 161 7.92 -6.88 1.66
CA CYS A 161 8.63 -7.72 0.70
C CYS A 161 7.82 -8.90 0.19
N ARG A 162 6.87 -9.41 0.98
CA ARG A 162 5.91 -10.42 0.48
C ARG A 162 4.91 -9.84 -0.51
N ALA A 163 4.48 -8.59 -0.34
CA ALA A 163 3.64 -7.92 -1.33
C ALA A 163 4.42 -7.67 -2.64
N VAL A 164 5.70 -7.31 -2.54
CA VAL A 164 6.61 -7.18 -3.69
C VAL A 164 6.79 -8.52 -4.40
N ALA A 165 7.12 -9.59 -3.67
CA ALA A 165 7.32 -10.92 -4.24
C ALA A 165 6.05 -11.47 -4.92
N ALA A 166 4.87 -11.09 -4.43
CA ALA A 166 3.59 -11.48 -5.00
C ALA A 166 3.10 -10.56 -6.14
N GLY A 167 3.84 -9.49 -6.48
CA GLY A 167 3.46 -8.58 -7.55
C GLY A 167 2.14 -7.83 -7.32
N ILE A 168 1.73 -7.65 -6.06
CA ILE A 168 0.48 -6.94 -5.73
C ILE A 168 0.54 -5.49 -6.22
N PHE A 169 1.70 -4.85 -6.03
CA PHE A 169 1.94 -3.47 -6.39
C PHE A 169 3.02 -3.40 -7.46
N GLN A 170 2.78 -2.59 -8.49
CA GLN A 170 3.72 -2.42 -9.59
C GLN A 170 4.83 -1.44 -9.21
N VAL A 171 4.55 -0.50 -8.31
CA VAL A 171 5.55 0.46 -7.81
C VAL A 171 5.53 0.41 -6.28
N VAL A 172 6.69 0.09 -5.70
CA VAL A 172 6.93 0.14 -4.25
C VAL A 172 8.15 1.01 -3.98
N VAL A 173 7.99 2.06 -3.19
CA VAL A 173 9.09 2.94 -2.78
C VAL A 173 9.22 2.87 -1.26
N THR A 174 10.37 2.44 -0.80
CA THR A 174 10.70 2.25 0.61
C THR A 174 11.70 3.33 1.06
N PRO A 175 12.05 3.36 2.36
CA PRO A 175 13.11 4.23 2.88
C PRO A 175 14.49 4.08 2.22
N HIS A 176 14.72 3.06 1.37
CA HIS A 176 15.95 2.90 0.60
C HIS A 176 16.06 3.86 -0.59
N HIS A 177 14.95 4.45 -1.05
CA HIS A 177 14.96 5.28 -2.25
C HIS A 177 15.52 6.68 -1.99
N ASP A 178 14.87 7.44 -1.12
CA ASP A 178 15.21 8.83 -0.83
C ASP A 178 14.65 9.32 0.52
N ASP A 179 14.95 10.56 0.89
CA ASP A 179 14.51 11.15 2.16
C ASP A 179 13.01 11.46 2.20
N ALA A 180 12.36 11.59 1.05
CA ALA A 180 10.92 11.82 1.01
C ALA A 180 10.14 10.57 1.45
N HIS A 181 10.70 9.38 1.25
CA HIS A 181 10.11 8.10 1.65
C HIS A 181 10.71 7.55 2.96
N ALA A 182 11.43 8.38 3.73
CA ALA A 182 12.06 7.92 4.98
C ALA A 182 11.05 7.45 6.04
N ASN A 183 9.81 7.96 6.00
CA ASN A 183 8.80 7.73 7.03
C ASN A 183 7.57 6.96 6.54
N HIS A 184 7.58 6.40 5.34
CA HIS A 184 6.46 5.61 4.83
C HIS A 184 6.93 4.68 3.72
N VAL A 185 6.10 3.72 3.38
CA VAL A 185 6.26 2.94 2.16
C VAL A 185 5.20 3.41 1.18
N HIS A 186 5.59 3.85 -0.01
CA HIS A 186 4.66 4.11 -1.11
C HIS A 186 4.34 2.77 -1.78
N VAL A 187 3.06 2.43 -1.91
CA VAL A 187 2.62 1.29 -2.71
C VAL A 187 1.61 1.76 -3.75
N GLU A 188 1.78 1.31 -4.99
CA GLU A 188 0.97 1.78 -6.12
C GLU A 188 0.62 0.66 -7.09
N VAL A 189 -0.65 0.67 -7.51
CA VAL A 189 -1.19 -0.15 -8.59
C VAL A 189 -1.03 0.62 -9.90
N VAL A 190 -0.37 0.00 -10.87
CA VAL A 190 -0.30 0.52 -12.24
C VAL A 190 -1.09 -0.43 -13.14
N PRO A 191 -2.25 0.00 -13.66
CA PRO A 191 -3.01 -0.81 -14.60
C PRO A 191 -2.23 -1.11 -15.88
N GLU A 192 -2.56 -2.21 -16.54
CA GLU A 192 -2.14 -2.60 -17.89
C GLU A 192 -0.63 -2.90 -18.05
N VAL A 193 0.09 -3.12 -16.96
CA VAL A 193 1.51 -3.48 -17.00
C VAL A 193 1.80 -4.83 -16.34
N GLY A 194 2.73 -5.59 -16.93
CA GLY A 194 3.21 -6.87 -16.38
C GLY A 194 4.49 -6.77 -15.55
N TRP A 195 5.05 -5.56 -15.36
CA TRP A 195 6.28 -5.36 -14.59
C TRP A 195 5.97 -4.98 -13.14
N SER A 196 6.95 -5.16 -12.25
CA SER A 196 6.94 -4.59 -10.90
C SER A 196 8.33 -4.00 -10.60
N TRP A 197 8.35 -2.95 -9.80
CA TRP A 197 9.55 -2.21 -9.45
C TRP A 197 9.50 -1.84 -7.96
N ALA A 198 10.58 -2.18 -7.25
CA ALA A 198 10.75 -1.89 -5.83
C ALA A 198 12.11 -1.22 -5.58
N ARG A 199 12.10 -0.15 -4.79
CA ARG A 199 13.28 0.62 -4.39
C ARG A 199 13.19 1.15 -2.97
#